data_AF-A0A917N1M4-F1
#
_entry.id   AF-A0A917N1M4-F1
#
_cell.length_a   1.000
_cell.length_b   1.000
_cell.length_c   1.000
_cell.angle_alpha   90.00
_cell.angle_beta   90.00
_cell.angle_gamma   90.00
#
_symmetry.space_group_name_H-M   'P 1'
#
loop_
_entity.id
_entity.type
_entity.pdbx_description
1 polymer ?
#
loop_
_entity_poly.entity_id
_entity_poly.type
_entity_poly.pdbx_seq_one_letter_code
_entity_poly.pdbx_strand_id
1 'polypeptide(L)'
;MDDPNLFEVELNGRMVNVSVHLIKSAKIFHVVQPGSKQPLNITIAENKDGEKFWTSVPEGRQEEAELAGKVIAAYIREYRRNQLCATTTDKKLPAPNLFG
;
A
#
# COMPACT_ATOMS: atom_id res chain seq x y z
N MET A 1 17.65 6.15 7.42
CA MET A 1 16.61 6.81 6.59
C MET A 1 15.59 5.72 6.39
N ASP A 2 14.75 5.57 7.40
CA ASP A 2 13.87 4.43 7.57
C ASP A 2 12.48 5.02 7.48
N ASP A 3 11.90 5.01 6.28
CA ASP A 3 10.54 5.46 6.05
C ASP A 3 9.59 4.36 6.56
N PRO A 4 8.89 4.53 7.71
CA PRO A 4 7.99 3.51 8.28
C PRO A 4 6.77 3.19 7.40
N ASN A 5 6.69 3.81 6.23
CA ASN A 5 5.57 3.76 5.31
C ASN A 5 5.84 2.86 4.09
N LEU A 6 6.97 2.15 4.04
CA LEU A 6 7.29 1.19 2.98
C LEU A 6 6.93 -0.24 3.42
N PHE A 7 6.17 -0.96 2.60
CA PHE A 7 5.89 -2.39 2.79
C PHE A 7 5.82 -3.12 1.45
N GLU A 8 6.06 -4.43 1.47
CA GLU A 8 6.00 -5.27 0.27
C GLU A 8 4.68 -6.06 0.21
N VAL A 9 4.06 -6.10 -0.96
CA VAL A 9 2.86 -6.92 -1.23
C VAL A 9 3.02 -7.71 -2.51
N GLU A 10 2.32 -8.84 -2.59
CA GLU A 10 2.22 -9.59 -3.85
C GLU A 10 1.06 -9.03 -4.69
N LEU A 11 1.39 -8.48 -5.85
CA LEU A 11 0.41 -8.00 -6.82
C LEU A 11 0.54 -8.82 -8.11
N ASN A 12 -0.52 -9.53 -8.49
CA ASN A 12 -0.54 -10.40 -9.68
C ASN A 12 0.64 -11.41 -9.71
N GLY A 13 0.97 -12.03 -8.58
CA GLY A 13 2.06 -13.00 -8.46
C GLY A 13 3.47 -12.39 -8.56
N ARG A 14 3.59 -11.07 -8.39
CA ARG A 14 4.88 -10.36 -8.34
C ARG A 14 4.98 -9.58 -7.04
N MET A 15 6.11 -9.71 -6.35
CA MET A 15 6.42 -8.88 -5.19
C MET A 15 6.63 -7.43 -5.64
N VAL A 16 5.87 -6.51 -5.08
CA VAL A 16 5.96 -5.06 -5.35
C VAL A 16 6.20 -4.32 -4.03
N ASN A 17 7.00 -3.27 -4.11
CA ASN A 17 7.30 -2.38 -3.00
C ASN A 17 6.29 -1.23 -3.00
N VAL A 18 5.59 -1.01 -1.90
CA VAL A 18 4.56 0.01 -1.75
C VAL A 18 5.01 1.03 -0.70
N SER A 19 5.17 2.29 -1.11
CA SER A 19 5.45 3.41 -0.20
C SER A 19 4.22 4.26 0.00
N VAL A 20 3.86 4.57 1.24
CA VAL A 20 2.75 5.47 1.54
C VAL A 20 3.27 6.88 1.79
N HIS A 21 2.72 7.84 1.06
CA HIS A 21 3.00 9.27 1.22
C HIS A 21 1.71 10.00 1.54
N LEU A 22 1.70 10.76 2.64
CA LEU A 22 0.59 11.66 2.97
C LEU A 22 0.92 13.04 2.41
N ILE A 23 0.21 13.47 1.36
CA ILE A 23 0.40 14.79 0.76
C ILE A 23 -0.80 15.67 1.11
N LYS A 24 -0.58 16.65 2.00
CA LYS A 24 -1.59 17.54 2.59
C LYS A 24 -2.69 16.76 3.36
N SER A 25 -3.61 16.14 2.62
CA SER A 25 -4.74 15.36 3.14
C SER A 25 -5.03 14.12 2.28
N ALA A 26 -4.32 13.94 1.17
CA ALA A 26 -4.45 12.78 0.30
C ALA A 26 -3.37 11.74 0.65
N LYS A 27 -3.78 10.47 0.72
CA LYS A 27 -2.86 9.35 0.93
C LYS A 27 -2.52 8.73 -0.42
N ILE A 28 -1.29 8.98 -0.86
CA ILE A 28 -0.73 8.41 -2.08
C ILE A 28 0.04 7.15 -1.73
N PHE A 29 -0.13 6.13 -2.53
CA PHE A 29 0.54 4.85 -2.45
C PHE A 29 1.37 4.69 -3.73
N HIS A 30 2.67 4.70 -3.57
CA HIS A 30 3.64 4.55 -4.64
C HIS A 30 4.02 3.07 -4.76
N VAL A 31 3.54 2.40 -5.79
CA VAL A 31 3.78 0.97 -6.04
C VAL A 31 4.91 0.84 -7.05
N VAL A 32 6.07 0.36 -6.60
CA VAL A 32 7.24 0.09 -7.42
C VAL A 32 7.39 -1.40 -7.59
N GLN A 33 7.31 -1.87 -8.83
CA GLN A 33 7.61 -3.25 -9.14
C GLN A 33 9.08 -3.39 -9.56
N PRO A 34 9.86 -4.30 -8.93
CA PRO A 34 11.22 -4.57 -9.34
C PRO A 34 11.23 -5.08 -10.79
N GLY A 35 11.94 -4.37 -11.68
CA GLY A 35 11.99 -4.66 -13.11
C GLY A 35 10.92 -3.98 -13.96
N SER A 36 9.95 -3.28 -13.36
CA SER A 36 9.04 -2.41 -14.12
C SER A 36 9.64 -1.03 -14.31
N LYS A 37 9.56 -0.49 -15.53
CA LYS A 37 10.02 0.87 -15.84
C LYS A 37 9.04 1.96 -15.39
N GLN A 38 7.82 1.60 -15.00
CA GLN A 38 6.80 2.55 -14.60
C GLN A 38 6.24 2.20 -13.21
N PRO A 39 6.52 3.05 -12.19
CA PRO A 39 5.84 2.94 -10.91
C PRO A 39 4.37 3.30 -11.07
N LEU A 40 3.52 2.62 -10.31
CA LEU A 40 2.10 2.87 -10.26
C LEU A 40 1.79 3.66 -8.99
N ASN A 41 1.38 4.91 -9.16
CA ASN A 41 0.87 5.70 -8.05
C ASN A 41 -0.63 5.53 -7.98
N ILE A 42 -1.14 5.19 -6.81
CA ILE A 42 -2.56 5.11 -6.55
C ILE A 42 -2.89 5.97 -5.34
N THR A 43 -4.09 6.52 -5.29
CA THR A 43 -4.58 7.29 -4.15
C THR A 43 -6.05 6.96 -3.93
N ILE A 44 -6.53 7.25 -2.72
CA ILE A 44 -7.96 7.24 -2.44
C ILE A 44 -8.49 8.62 -2.78
N ALA A 45 -9.40 8.69 -3.75
CA ALA A 45 -10.16 9.88 -4.07
C ALA A 45 -11.57 9.76 -3.51
N GLU A 46 -12.20 10.89 -3.23
CA GLU A 46 -13.59 10.98 -2.79
C GLU A 46 -14.42 11.60 -3.91
N ASN A 47 -15.53 10.98 -4.29
CA ASN A 47 -16.43 11.54 -5.29
C ASN A 47 -17.35 12.61 -4.67
N LYS A 48 -18.20 13.22 -5.50
CA LYS A 48 -19.16 14.25 -5.05
C LYS A 48 -20.20 13.72 -4.06
N ASP A 49 -20.43 12.41 -4.07
CA ASP A 49 -21.36 11.69 -3.20
C ASP A 49 -20.71 11.28 -1.85
N GLY A 50 -19.41 11.57 -1.65
CA GLY A 50 -18.67 11.21 -0.44
C GLY A 50 -18.13 9.77 -0.44
N GLU A 51 -18.21 9.06 -1.56
CA GLU A 51 -17.70 7.71 -1.71
C GLU A 51 -16.22 7.71 -2.03
N LYS A 52 -15.47 6.88 -1.29
CA LYS A 52 -14.03 6.74 -1.44
C LYS A 52 -13.71 5.63 -2.42
N PHE A 53 -12.97 5.96 -3.49
CA PHE A 53 -12.55 5.02 -4.51
C PHE A 53 -11.05 5.10 -4.77
N TRP A 54 -10.48 3.99 -5.23
CA TRP A 54 -9.07 3.93 -5.62
C TRP A 54 -8.90 4.49 -7.02
N THR A 55 -7.92 5.38 -7.20
CA THR A 55 -7.61 5.98 -8.51
C THR A 55 -6.10 6.08 -8.72
N SER A 56 -5.65 6.09 -9.98
CA SER A 56 -4.23 6.22 -10.35
C SER A 56 -3.82 7.68 -10.58
N VAL A 57 -2.57 8.03 -10.28
CA VAL A 57 -2.02 9.38 -10.54
C VAL A 57 -0.63 9.29 -11.19
N PRO A 58 -0.49 9.40 -12.53
CA PRO A 58 -1.44 9.95 -13.50
C PRO A 58 -2.62 9.03 -13.83
N GLU A 59 -3.73 9.64 -14.24
CA GLU A 59 -4.92 8.96 -14.74
C GLU A 59 -4.58 8.13 -15.99
N GLY A 60 -5.26 7.00 -16.17
CA GLY A 60 -5.01 6.06 -17.27
C GLY A 60 -4.64 4.63 -16.83
N ARG A 61 -4.52 4.40 -15.51
CA ARG A 61 -4.28 3.08 -14.92
C ARG A 61 -5.29 2.75 -13.83
N GLN A 62 -6.55 3.14 -14.05
CA GLN A 62 -7.60 2.95 -13.06
C GLN A 62 -7.83 1.46 -12.75
N GLU A 63 -7.80 0.59 -13.76
CA GLU A 63 -7.89 -0.86 -13.56
C GLU A 63 -6.79 -1.40 -12.64
N GLU A 64 -5.53 -0.99 -12.90
CA GLU A 64 -4.39 -1.36 -12.04
C GLU A 64 -4.54 -0.75 -10.64
N ALA A 65 -5.06 0.48 -10.52
CA ALA A 65 -5.26 1.14 -9.24
C ALA A 65 -6.34 0.48 -8.41
N GLU A 66 -7.43 0.02 -9.02
CA GLU A 66 -8.46 -0.74 -8.31
C GLU A 66 -7.93 -2.10 -7.86
N LEU A 67 -7.16 -2.80 -8.71
CA LEU A 67 -6.54 -4.07 -8.35
C LEU A 67 -5.54 -3.89 -7.20
N ALA A 68 -4.59 -2.97 -7.35
CA ALA A 68 -3.60 -2.66 -6.33
C ALA A 68 -4.25 -2.15 -5.05
N GLY A 69 -5.25 -1.28 -5.16
CA GLY A 69 -6.03 -0.75 -4.05
C GLY A 69 -6.75 -1.84 -3.25
N LYS A 70 -7.34 -2.83 -3.92
CA LYS A 70 -7.96 -4.00 -3.27
C LYS A 70 -6.92 -4.82 -2.49
N VAL A 71 -5.77 -5.10 -3.09
CA VAL A 71 -4.67 -5.85 -2.44
C VAL A 71 -4.13 -5.09 -1.23
N ILE A 72 -3.86 -3.79 -1.39
CA ILE A 72 -3.37 -2.92 -0.30
C ILE A 72 -4.41 -2.82 0.82
N ALA A 73 -5.69 -2.64 0.50
CA ALA A 73 -6.76 -2.60 1.49
C ALA A 73 -6.90 -3.93 2.25
N ALA A 74 -6.81 -5.06 1.54
CA ALA A 74 -6.81 -6.38 2.14
C ALA A 74 -5.60 -6.58 3.06
N TYR A 75 -4.40 -6.21 2.60
CA TYR A 75 -3.17 -6.26 3.38
C TYR A 75 -3.27 -5.40 4.64
N ILE A 76 -3.71 -4.15 4.54
CA ILE A 76 -3.87 -3.26 5.71
C ILE A 76 -4.92 -3.81 6.67
N ARG A 77 -6.03 -4.35 6.17
CA ARG A 77 -7.08 -4.97 6.99
C ARG A 77 -6.55 -6.21 7.71
N GLU A 78 -5.80 -7.06 7.02
CA GLU A 78 -5.19 -8.25 7.58
C GLU A 78 -4.09 -7.92 8.57
N TYR A 79 -3.20 -6.99 8.22
CA TYR A 79 -2.17 -6.47 9.10
C TYR A 79 -2.77 -5.88 10.38
N ARG A 80 -3.86 -5.10 10.28
CA ARG A 80 -4.58 -4.60 11.46
C ARG A 80 -5.18 -5.72 12.31
N ARG A 81 -5.72 -6.77 11.69
CA ARG A 81 -6.23 -7.96 12.42
C ARG A 81 -5.10 -8.74 13.07
N ASN A 82 -3.98 -8.94 12.38
CA ASN A 82 -2.82 -9.63 12.91
C ASN A 82 -2.11 -8.81 13.99
N GLN A 83 -2.07 -7.48 13.91
CA GLN A 83 -1.59 -6.62 14.99
C GLN A 83 -2.46 -6.72 16.25
N LEU A 84 -3.77 -6.97 16.09
CA LEU A 84 -4.67 -7.30 17.21
C LEU A 84 -4.43 -8.72 17.79
N CYS A 85 -3.78 -9.62 17.04
CA CYS A 85 -3.41 -10.97 17.50
C CYS A 85 -1.92 -11.11 17.86
N ALA A 86 -1.06 -10.16 17.52
CA ALA A 86 0.39 -10.19 17.74
C ALA A 86 0.81 -9.79 19.18
N THR A 87 -0.07 -9.98 20.16
CA THR A 87 0.32 -10.16 21.56
C THR A 87 0.54 -11.63 21.93
N THR A 88 0.70 -12.57 20.99
CA THR A 88 1.16 -13.94 21.27
C THR A 88 1.68 -14.62 19.99
N THR A 89 2.96 -15.02 19.94
CA THR A 89 3.53 -16.15 19.13
C THR A 89 3.54 -15.99 17.59
N ASP A 90 4.54 -16.30 16.76
CA ASP A 90 5.91 -16.83 16.82
C ASP A 90 6.45 -16.66 15.37
N LYS A 91 7.73 -16.26 15.23
CA LYS A 91 8.62 -16.39 14.07
C LYS A 91 8.22 -15.82 12.69
N LYS A 92 9.10 -14.90 12.26
CA LYS A 92 9.67 -14.72 10.90
C LYS A 92 8.95 -13.73 9.98
N LEU A 93 9.31 -12.46 10.14
CA LEU A 93 10.04 -11.63 9.17
C LEU A 93 10.56 -10.41 9.94
N PRO A 94 11.85 -10.03 9.85
CA PRO A 94 12.39 -8.93 10.64
C PRO A 94 11.74 -7.62 10.19
N ALA A 95 11.02 -6.98 11.12
CA ALA A 95 10.63 -5.58 10.99
C ALA A 95 11.91 -4.74 10.79
N PRO A 96 11.95 -3.79 9.84
CA PRO A 96 12.97 -2.76 9.90
C PRO A 96 12.79 -1.97 11.20
N ASN A 97 13.87 -1.92 11.98
CA ASN A 97 13.96 -1.25 13.26
C ASN A 97 13.53 0.21 13.15
N LEU A 98 12.53 0.62 13.93
CA LEU A 98 12.06 2.01 13.98
C LEU A 98 12.33 2.71 15.33
N PHE A 99 13.37 2.30 16.04
CA PHE A 99 13.89 3.03 17.20
C PHE A 99 15.41 2.90 17.25
N GLY A 100 16.08 3.98 16.86
CA GLY A 100 17.49 4.26 17.09
C GLY A 100 17.64 5.74 17.40
#